data_AF-A0A522ZCA3-F1
#
_entry.id   AF-A0A522ZCA3-F1
#
_cell.length_a   1.000
_cell.length_b   1.000
_cell.length_c   1.000
_cell.angle_alpha   90.00
_cell.angle_beta   90.00
_cell.angle_gamma   90.00
#
_symmetry.space_group_name_H-M   'P 1'
#
loop_
_entity.id
_entity.type
_entity.pdbx_description
1 polymer ?
#
loop_
_entity_poly.entity_id
_entity_poly.type
_entity_poly.pdbx_seq_one_letter_code
_entity_poly.pdbx_strand_id
1 'polypeptide(L)' 'MSNEAFGKHMVWTVDPRTQSEIGIGYSSLVEAQAEASKLEQVGYKILRISPMTLPKPNS' A
#
# COMPACT_ATOMS: atom_id res chain seq x y z
N MET A 1 20.08 13.89 -11.12
CA MET A 1 19.72 13.36 -9.78
C MET A 1 18.31 12.81 -9.87
N SER A 2 18.18 11.50 -10.02
CA SER A 2 16.87 10.85 -10.02
C SER A 2 16.37 10.88 -8.59
N ASN A 3 15.45 11.79 -8.29
CA ASN A 3 14.71 11.81 -7.04
C ASN A 3 13.66 10.70 -7.11
N GLU A 4 14.10 9.46 -7.33
CA GLU A 4 13.30 8.26 -7.13
C GLU A 4 13.07 8.20 -5.63
N ALA A 5 12.00 8.85 -5.18
CA ALA A 5 11.38 8.44 -3.94
C ALA A 5 11.00 6.97 -4.14
N PHE A 6 11.92 6.07 -3.77
CA PHE A 6 11.65 4.68 -3.41
C PHE A 6 10.77 4.71 -2.15
N GLY A 7 9.61 5.35 -2.26
CA GLY A 7 8.61 5.44 -1.24
C GLY A 7 7.92 4.09 -1.22
N LYS A 8 8.01 3.39 -0.10
CA LYS A 8 7.22 2.20 0.09
C LYS A 8 5.74 2.59 -0.08
N HIS A 9 4.92 1.76 -0.72
CA HIS A 9 3.49 2.02 -0.92
C HIS A 9 2.70 1.14 0.03
N MET A 10 1.81 1.72 0.81
CA MET A 10 0.96 0.96 1.73
C MET A 10 -0.42 0.75 1.11
N VAL A 11 -0.81 -0.51 0.97
CA VAL A 11 -2.17 -0.91 0.62
C VAL A 11 -2.92 -1.14 1.92
N TRP A 12 -3.93 -0.32 2.18
CA TRP A 12 -4.86 -0.49 3.29
C TRP A 12 -6.03 -1.34 2.85
N THR A 13 -6.30 -2.43 3.55
CA THR A 13 -7.36 -3.38 3.22
C THR A 13 -8.13 -3.79 4.47
N VAL A 14 -9.32 -4.36 4.26
CA VAL A 14 -10.09 -5.02 5.32
C VAL A 14 -10.10 -6.52 5.04
N ASP A 15 -9.66 -7.31 6.02
CA ASP A 15 -9.73 -8.77 5.97
C ASP A 15 -11.20 -9.22 6.08
N PRO A 16 -11.72 -10.00 5.11
CA PRO A 16 -13.11 -10.42 5.14
C PRO A 16 -13.45 -11.35 6.32
N ARG A 17 -12.45 -12.06 6.86
CA ARG A 17 -12.62 -13.05 7.94
C ARG A 17 -12.68 -12.39 9.31
N THR A 18 -11.80 -11.42 9.53
CA THR A 18 -11.64 -10.76 10.83
C THR A 18 -12.26 -9.37 10.89
N GLN A 19 -12.71 -8.83 9.74
CA GLN A 19 -13.21 -7.45 9.58
C GLN A 19 -12.22 -6.39 10.08
N SER A 20 -10.94 -6.75 10.16
CA SER A 20 -9.89 -5.87 10.67
C SER A 20 -9.21 -5.12 9.52
N GLU A 21 -8.88 -3.86 9.76
CA GLU A 21 -8.08 -3.06 8.83
C GLU A 21 -6.60 -3.43 8.97
N ILE A 22 -5.97 -3.77 7.84
CA ILE A 22 -4.56 -4.13 7.76
C ILE A 22 -3.86 -3.26 6.70
N GLY A 23 -2.61 -2.89 6.98
CA GLY A 23 -1.75 -2.15 6.05
C GLY A 23 -0.60 -3.03 5.56
N ILE A 24 -0.50 -3.23 4.25
CA ILE A 24 0.57 -4.03 3.63
C ILE A 24 1.49 -3.11 2.83
N GLY A 25 2.78 -3.11 3.16
CA GLY A 25 3.79 -2.26 2.53
C GLY A 25 4.49 -2.95 1.35
N TYR A 26 4.59 -2.25 0.23
CA TYR A 26 5.25 -2.66 -1.01
C TYR A 26 6.35 -1.68 -1.39
N SER A 27 7.26 -2.07 -2.26
CA SER A 27 8.41 -1.23 -2.62
C SER A 27 8.11 -0.26 -3.77
N SER A 28 7.06 -0.53 -4.55
CA SER A 28 6.65 0.31 -5.68
C SER A 28 5.12 0.43 -5.80
N LEU A 29 4.66 1.45 -6.51
CA LEU A 29 3.23 1.65 -6.78
C LEU A 29 2.66 0.50 -7.64
N VAL A 30 3.42 0.06 -8.64
CA VAL A 30 3.00 -1.00 -9.57
C VAL A 30 2.82 -2.33 -8.82
N GLU A 31 3.75 -2.66 -7.93
CA GLU A 31 3.65 -3.84 -7.07
C GLU A 31 2.43 -3.74 -6.13
N ALA A 32 2.24 -2.60 -5.48
CA ALA A 32 1.09 -2.36 -4.62
C ALA A 32 -0.25 -2.52 -5.35
N GLN A 33 -0.35 -2.02 -6.58
CA GLN A 33 -1.56 -2.15 -7.42
C GLN A 33 -1.81 -3.60 -7.83
N ALA A 34 -0.77 -4.31 -8.29
CA ALA A 34 -0.89 -5.71 -8.69
C ALA A 34 -1.34 -6.60 -7.51
N GLU A 35 -0.79 -6.38 -6.32
CA GLU A 35 -1.14 -7.13 -5.12
C GLU A 35 -2.52 -6.74 -4.58
N ALA A 36 -2.92 -5.47 -4.66
CA ALA A 36 -4.27 -5.04 -4.32
C ALA A 36 -5.32 -5.81 -5.15
N SER A 37 -5.12 -5.95 -6.46
CA SER A 37 -6.03 -6.73 -7.31
C SER A 37 -6.10 -8.21 -6.93
N LYS A 38 -4.98 -8.82 -6.50
CA LYS A 38 -4.97 -10.21 -6.00
C LYS A 38 -5.75 -10.32 -4.69
N LEU A 39 -5.57 -9.36 -3.78
CA LEU A 39 -6.28 -9.31 -2.50
C LEU A 39 -7.80 -9.19 -2.70
N GLU A 40 -8.26 -8.37 -3.67
CA GLU A 40 -9.67 -8.29 -4.03
C GLU A 40 -10.25 -9.62 -4.50
N GLN A 41 -9.51 -10.35 -5.34
CA GLN A 41 -9.92 -11.68 -5.81
C GLN A 41 -10.05 -12.70 -4.69
N VAL A 42 -9.28 -12.54 -3.60
CA VAL A 42 -9.33 -13.38 -2.39
C VAL A 42 -10.40 -12.91 -1.40
N GLY A 43 -11.09 -11.79 -1.69
CA GLY A 43 -12.20 -11.26 -0.90
C GLY A 43 -11.82 -10.15 0.07
N TYR A 44 -10.58 -9.64 0.05
CA TYR A 44 -10.23 -8.44 0.80
C TYR A 44 -10.87 -7.21 0.17
N LYS A 45 -11.30 -6.27 1.00
CA LYS A 45 -11.77 -4.97 0.53
C LYS A 45 -10.62 -3.98 0.55
N ILE A 46 -10.21 -3.46 -0.61
CA ILE A 46 -9.18 -2.43 -0.69
C ILE A 46 -9.80 -1.08 -0.30
N LEU A 47 -9.18 -0.38 0.64
CA LEU A 47 -9.59 0.94 1.08
C LEU A 47 -8.86 2.02 0.29
N ARG A 48 -7.52 1.93 0.23
CA ARG A 48 -6.65 2.89 -0.46
C ARG A 48 -5.23 2.36 -0.62
N ILE A 49 -4.51 2.90 -1.59
CA ILE A 49 -3.06 2.77 -1.71
C ILE A 49 -2.44 4.14 -1.42
N SER A 50 -1.63 4.24 -0.38
CA SER A 50 -0.98 5.50 0.03
C SER A 50 0.53 5.41 -0.08
N PRO A 51 1.22 6.40 -0.67
CA PRO A 51 2.67 6.45 -0.62
C PRO A 51 3.13 6.67 0.83
N MET A 52 4.01 5.80 1.33
CA MET A 52 4.75 6.01 2.57
C MET A 52 5.99 6.83 2.24
N THR A 53 5.78 8.12 2.00
CA THR A 53 6.89 9.06 2.07
C THR A 53 7.19 9.28 3.55
N LEU A 54 8.45 9.09 3.94
CA LEU A 54 8.93 9.67 5.19
C LEU A 54 8.69 11.19 5.11
N PRO A 55 8.17 11.82 6.18
CA PRO A 55 8.11 13.28 6.20
C PRO A 55 9.51 13.81 5.89
N LYS A 56 9.58 14.82 5.01
CA LYS A 56 10.86 15.49 4.71
C LYS A 56 11.57 15.77 6.03
N PRO A 57 12.87 15.44 6.19
CA PRO A 57 13.61 15.96 7.32
C PRO A 57 13.44 17.48 7.29
N ASN A 58 12.93 18.04 8.38
CA ASN A 58 12.68 19.47 8.51
C ASN A 58 13.92 20.24 8.03
N SER A 59 13.74 21.13 7.04
CA SER A 59 14.77 22.07 6.60
C SER A 59 15.06 23.11 7.65
#